data_AF-A0A2H6GQV4-F1
#
_entry.id   AF-A0A2H6GQV4-F1
#
_cell.length_a   1.000
_cell.length_b   1.000
_cell.length_c   1.000
_cell.angle_alpha   90.00
_cell.angle_beta   90.00
_cell.angle_gamma   90.00
#
_symmetry.space_group_name_H-M   'P 1'
#
loop_
_entity.id
_entity.type
_entity.pdbx_description
1 polymer ?
#
loop_
_entity_poly.entity_id
_entity_poly.type
_entity_poly.pdbx_seq_one_letter_code
_entity_poly.pdbx_strand_id
1 'polypeptide(L)'
;MLVKEYQRLKEDESNRLQLDWNLQRTLAKVNYKIHTDAIKENIVPALSKTQINFVYANEADILNVALFGITAKQWKETNPDKKGNMRDDASIEQLVVLSNMESINALLIEQGLSQKDRLIQLNKVAITQMKSLLSNYPLKKLKE
;
A
#
# COMPACT_ATOMS: atom_id res chain seq x y z
N MET A 1 2.65 34.58 30.10
CA MET A 1 2.40 33.14 30.37
C MET A 1 1.68 32.43 29.22
N LEU A 2 0.75 33.08 28.49
CA LEU A 2 0.04 32.46 27.36
C LEU A 2 0.93 32.04 26.16
N VAL A 3 1.94 32.84 25.80
CA VAL A 3 2.80 32.54 24.64
C VAL A 3 3.67 31.30 24.84
N LYS A 4 4.20 31.10 26.07
CA LYS A 4 4.99 29.91 26.41
C LYS A 4 4.13 28.65 26.44
N GLU A 5 2.91 28.75 26.98
CA GLU A 5 1.97 27.63 27.02
C GLU A 5 1.51 27.23 25.61
N TYR A 6 1.27 28.21 24.74
CA TYR A 6 0.94 27.97 23.33
C TYR A 6 2.12 27.35 22.55
N GLN A 7 3.36 27.77 22.82
CA GLN A 7 4.55 27.15 22.23
C GLN A 7 4.72 25.69 22.69
N ARG A 8 4.51 25.42 23.98
CA ARG A 8 4.55 24.06 24.55
C ARG A 8 3.50 23.15 23.90
N LEU A 9 2.26 23.62 23.79
CA LEU A 9 1.18 22.86 23.12
C LEU A 9 1.50 22.60 21.64
N LYS A 10 2.09 23.56 20.94
CA LYS A 10 2.56 23.37 19.56
C LYS A 10 3.66 22.33 19.44
N GLU A 11 4.62 22.32 20.36
CA GLU A 11 5.70 21.32 20.38
C GLU A 11 5.16 19.93 20.68
N ASP A 12 4.29 19.78 21.68
CA ASP A 12 3.68 18.50 22.03
C ASP A 12 2.82 17.93 20.88
N GLU A 13 2.05 18.79 20.20
CA GLU A 13 1.26 18.40 19.03
C GLU A 13 2.18 18.02 17.84
N SER A 14 3.24 18.79 17.59
CA SER A 14 4.23 18.46 16.55
C SER A 14 4.94 17.13 16.83
N ASN A 15 5.32 16.89 18.09
CA ASN A 15 5.97 15.65 18.51
C ASN A 15 5.05 14.44 18.34
N ARG A 16 3.77 14.55 18.71
CA ARG A 16 2.77 13.48 18.47
C ARG A 16 2.58 13.20 16.99
N LEU A 17 2.42 14.23 16.17
CA LEU A 17 2.26 14.08 14.72
C LEU A 17 3.48 13.41 14.08
N GLN A 18 4.69 13.76 14.53
CA GLN A 18 5.92 13.09 14.08
C GLN A 18 5.98 11.63 14.51
N LEU A 19 5.52 11.30 15.73
CA LEU A 19 5.49 9.93 16.24
C LEU A 19 4.54 9.05 15.42
N ASP A 20 3.33 9.53 15.17
CA ASP A 20 2.32 8.83 14.36
C ASP A 20 2.81 8.61 12.92
N TRP A 21 3.44 9.63 12.33
CA TRP A 21 4.03 9.53 10.99
C TRP A 21 5.22 8.55 10.94
N ASN A 22 6.05 8.50 11.97
CA ASN A 22 7.13 7.53 12.10
C ASN A 22 6.60 6.11 12.25
N LEU A 23 5.52 5.92 13.00
CA LEU A 23 4.86 4.63 13.16
C LEU A 23 4.28 4.13 11.82
N GLN A 24 3.56 5.00 11.09
CA GLN A 24 3.02 4.66 9.77
C GLN A 24 4.11 4.23 8.78
N ARG A 25 5.22 4.97 8.72
CA ARG A 25 6.37 4.60 7.87
C ARG A 25 7.03 3.29 8.30
N THR A 26 7.12 3.05 9.60
CA THR A 26 7.69 1.80 10.12
C THR A 26 6.80 0.61 9.76
N LEU A 27 5.49 0.74 9.92
CA LEU A 27 4.53 -0.29 9.51
C LEU A 27 4.62 -0.58 8.01
N ALA A 28 4.64 0.46 7.16
CA ALA A 28 4.79 0.28 5.71
C ALA A 28 6.10 -0.46 5.35
N LYS A 29 7.22 -0.13 6.00
CA LYS A 29 8.50 -0.81 5.79
C LYS A 29 8.48 -2.27 6.24
N VAL A 30 7.87 -2.54 7.40
CA VAL A 30 7.72 -3.90 7.91
C VAL A 30 6.84 -4.73 6.98
N ASN A 31 5.72 -4.17 6.53
CA ASN A 31 4.82 -4.83 5.56
C ASN A 31 5.52 -5.15 4.25
N TYR A 32 6.27 -4.19 3.69
CA TYR A 32 7.08 -4.42 2.50
C TYR A 32 8.09 -5.54 2.70
N LYS A 33 8.80 -5.55 3.84
CA LYS A 33 9.79 -6.57 4.15
C LYS A 33 9.16 -7.97 4.25
N ILE A 34 8.08 -8.12 5.01
CA ILE A 34 7.33 -9.38 5.15
C ILE A 34 6.89 -9.88 3.78
N HIS A 35 6.34 -8.99 2.95
CA HIS A 35 5.91 -9.35 1.61
C HIS A 35 7.06 -9.82 0.72
N THR A 36 8.18 -9.10 0.70
CA THR A 36 9.35 -9.49 -0.09
C THR A 36 10.01 -10.78 0.41
N ASP A 37 10.02 -11.02 1.73
CA ASP A 37 10.58 -12.23 2.32
C ASP A 37 9.71 -13.45 1.95
N ALA A 38 8.38 -13.34 2.01
CA ALA A 38 7.46 -14.41 1.58
C ALA A 38 7.63 -14.78 0.10
N ILE A 39 7.79 -13.79 -0.79
CA ILE A 39 8.12 -14.04 -2.21
C ILE A 39 9.45 -14.78 -2.33
N LYS A 40 10.48 -14.29 -1.62
CA LYS A 40 11.84 -14.83 -1.69
C LYS A 40 11.89 -16.30 -1.26
N GLU A 41 11.23 -16.62 -0.16
CA GLU A 41 11.28 -17.95 0.47
C GLU A 41 10.44 -18.99 -0.27
N ASN A 42 9.29 -18.60 -0.83
CA ASN A 42 8.35 -19.55 -1.42
C ASN A 42 8.39 -19.62 -2.96
N ILE A 43 8.74 -18.52 -3.65
CA ILE A 43 8.64 -18.42 -5.12
C ILE A 43 10.03 -18.44 -5.77
N VAL A 44 11.03 -17.81 -5.15
CA VAL A 44 12.30 -17.47 -5.79
C VAL A 44 13.50 -18.43 -5.57
N PRO A 45 13.47 -19.51 -4.75
CA PRO A 45 14.70 -20.13 -4.24
C PRO A 45 15.67 -20.71 -5.29
N ALA A 46 15.29 -20.87 -6.55
CA ALA A 46 16.12 -21.43 -7.62
C ALA A 46 16.30 -20.54 -8.88
N LEU A 47 15.93 -19.25 -8.81
CA LEU A 47 15.86 -18.39 -10.00
C LEU A 47 17.13 -17.55 -10.24
N SER A 48 17.42 -17.25 -11.51
CA SER A 48 18.47 -16.31 -11.91
C SER A 48 18.08 -14.86 -11.60
N LYS A 49 19.05 -13.96 -11.38
CA LYS A 49 18.79 -12.54 -11.02
C LYS A 49 17.76 -11.83 -11.93
N THR A 50 17.78 -12.10 -13.22
CA THR A 50 16.81 -11.52 -14.17
C THR A 50 15.40 -12.05 -13.93
N GLN A 51 15.26 -13.35 -13.67
CA GLN A 51 13.99 -13.98 -13.33
C GLN A 51 13.48 -13.51 -11.96
N ILE A 52 14.38 -13.29 -11.00
CA ILE A 52 14.05 -12.71 -9.68
C ILE A 52 13.38 -11.35 -9.85
N ASN A 53 14.00 -10.44 -10.62
CA ASN A 53 13.45 -9.10 -10.85
C ASN A 53 12.08 -9.17 -11.54
N PHE A 54 11.91 -10.10 -12.49
CA PHE A 54 10.63 -10.30 -13.17
C PHE A 54 9.55 -10.79 -12.21
N VAL A 55 9.86 -11.74 -11.31
CA VAL A 55 8.92 -12.23 -10.30
C VAL A 55 8.51 -11.11 -9.35
N TYR A 56 9.45 -10.33 -8.83
CA TYR A 56 9.11 -9.19 -7.96
C TYR A 56 8.24 -8.15 -8.66
N ALA A 57 8.55 -7.80 -9.92
CA ALA A 57 7.74 -6.86 -10.69
C ALA A 57 6.33 -7.42 -10.94
N ASN A 58 6.22 -8.71 -11.27
CA ASN A 58 4.93 -9.36 -11.51
C ASN A 58 4.08 -9.44 -10.23
N GLU A 59 4.69 -9.76 -9.09
CA GLU A 59 4.00 -9.79 -7.79
C GLU A 59 3.53 -8.40 -7.35
N ALA A 60 4.33 -7.36 -7.60
CA ALA A 60 3.89 -5.98 -7.39
C ALA A 60 2.71 -5.61 -8.29
N ASP A 61 2.69 -6.08 -9.54
CA ASP A 61 1.60 -5.84 -10.47
C ASP A 61 0.29 -6.54 -10.06
N ILE A 62 0.33 -7.67 -9.36
CA ILE A 62 -0.90 -8.27 -8.79
C ILE A 62 -1.61 -7.27 -7.88
N LEU A 63 -0.88 -6.58 -7.01
CA LEU A 63 -1.44 -5.61 -6.07
C LEU A 63 -2.03 -4.41 -6.83
N ASN A 64 -1.35 -3.97 -7.88
CA ASN A 64 -1.80 -2.89 -8.75
C ASN A 64 -3.10 -3.27 -9.47
N VAL A 65 -3.15 -4.46 -10.06
CA VAL A 65 -4.34 -4.97 -10.76
C VAL A 65 -5.48 -5.21 -9.77
N ALA A 66 -5.19 -5.72 -8.56
CA ALA A 66 -6.20 -5.97 -7.54
C ALA A 66 -6.93 -4.70 -7.11
N LEU A 67 -6.24 -3.57 -6.99
CA LEU A 67 -6.84 -2.30 -6.53
C LEU A 67 -7.27 -1.37 -7.67
N PHE A 68 -6.45 -1.22 -8.71
CA PHE A 68 -6.65 -0.24 -9.79
C PHE A 68 -7.12 -0.86 -11.10
N GLY A 69 -7.07 -2.18 -11.23
CA GLY A 69 -7.46 -2.89 -12.46
C GLY A 69 -6.47 -2.78 -13.62
N ILE A 70 -5.29 -2.16 -13.40
CA ILE A 70 -4.27 -1.93 -14.42
C ILE A 70 -2.87 -2.26 -13.89
N THR A 71 -1.97 -2.65 -14.79
CA THR A 71 -0.54 -2.86 -14.47
C THR A 71 0.22 -1.54 -14.44
N ALA A 72 1.41 -1.55 -13.85
CA ALA A 72 2.31 -0.39 -13.87
C ALA A 72 2.67 0.05 -15.30
N LYS A 73 2.79 -0.91 -16.22
CA LYS A 73 3.04 -0.63 -17.64
C LYS A 73 1.86 0.09 -18.29
N GLN A 74 0.65 -0.43 -18.12
CA GLN A 74 -0.58 0.18 -18.66
C GLN A 74 -0.78 1.58 -18.10
N TRP A 75 -0.54 1.77 -16.80
CA TRP A 75 -0.64 3.10 -16.18
C TRP A 75 0.34 4.11 -16.81
N LYS A 76 1.56 3.69 -17.11
CA LYS A 76 2.56 4.55 -17.76
C LYS A 76 2.18 4.89 -19.21
N GLU A 77 1.58 3.94 -19.92
CA GLU A 77 1.05 4.16 -21.27
C GLU A 77 -0.12 5.15 -21.28
N THR A 78 -0.98 5.13 -20.26
CA THR A 78 -2.11 6.07 -20.14
C THR A 78 -1.73 7.42 -19.52
N ASN A 79 -0.56 7.54 -18.90
CA ASN A 79 -0.07 8.76 -18.24
C ASN A 79 1.34 9.16 -18.74
N PRO A 80 1.52 9.41 -20.05
CA PRO A 80 2.85 9.66 -20.63
C PRO A 80 3.52 10.93 -20.09
N ASP A 81 2.72 11.92 -19.67
CA ASP A 81 3.21 13.23 -19.21
C ASP A 81 3.57 13.27 -17.72
N LYS A 82 3.26 12.19 -16.98
CA LYS A 82 3.52 12.12 -15.54
C LYS A 82 4.90 11.55 -15.27
N LYS A 83 5.67 12.24 -14.41
CA LYS A 83 7.03 11.82 -14.01
C LYS A 83 7.05 10.79 -12.87
N GLY A 84 5.92 10.59 -12.18
CA GLY A 84 5.79 9.68 -11.04
C GLY A 84 5.39 8.26 -11.42
N ASN A 85 5.02 7.48 -10.41
CA ASN A 85 4.40 6.18 -10.55
C ASN A 85 2.93 6.23 -10.07
N MET A 86 2.18 5.15 -10.30
CA MET A 86 0.77 5.10 -9.96
C MET A 86 0.45 5.30 -8.47
N ARG A 87 1.37 4.93 -7.55
CA ARG A 87 1.20 5.12 -6.11
C ARG A 87 1.36 6.58 -5.71
N ASP A 88 2.10 7.39 -6.48
CA ASP A 88 2.25 8.83 -6.23
C ASP A 88 0.95 9.61 -6.52
N ASP A 89 0.10 9.06 -7.40
CA ASP A 89 -1.23 9.59 -7.72
C ASP A 89 -2.36 8.91 -6.91
N ALA A 90 -2.03 8.00 -5.99
CA ALA A 90 -3.02 7.30 -5.19
C ALA A 90 -3.48 8.13 -3.98
N SER A 91 -4.76 8.03 -3.64
CA SER A 91 -5.31 8.57 -2.39
C SER A 91 -4.73 7.89 -1.16
N ILE A 92 -4.83 8.53 0.01
CA ILE A 92 -4.36 7.96 1.28
C ILE A 92 -5.08 6.64 1.56
N GLU A 93 -6.39 6.58 1.29
CA GLU A 93 -7.21 5.39 1.45
C GLU A 93 -6.68 4.24 0.58
N GLN A 94 -6.36 4.51 -0.69
CA GLN A 94 -5.76 3.52 -1.59
C GLN A 94 -4.39 3.06 -1.12
N LEU A 95 -3.54 3.95 -0.59
CA LEU A 95 -2.23 3.58 -0.03
C LEU A 95 -2.37 2.69 1.20
N VAL A 96 -3.36 2.94 2.06
CA VAL A 96 -3.68 2.08 3.22
C VAL A 96 -4.11 0.70 2.77
N VAL A 97 -5.01 0.61 1.78
CA VAL A 97 -5.47 -0.67 1.23
C VAL A 97 -4.32 -1.43 0.57
N LEU A 98 -3.44 -0.76 -0.20
CA LEU A 98 -2.24 -1.38 -0.77
C LEU A 98 -1.35 -1.99 0.31
N SER A 99 -1.05 -1.23 1.37
CA SER A 99 -0.18 -1.73 2.44
C SER A 99 -0.77 -2.95 3.16
N ASN A 100 -2.09 -2.99 3.33
CA ASN A 100 -2.75 -4.15 3.92
C ASN A 100 -2.74 -5.36 2.98
N MET A 101 -2.96 -5.14 1.68
CA MET A 101 -2.87 -6.19 0.67
C MET A 101 -1.46 -6.78 0.55
N GLU A 102 -0.39 -6.02 0.78
CA GLU A 102 0.98 -6.55 0.83
C GLU A 102 1.12 -7.63 1.92
N SER A 103 0.62 -7.36 3.14
CA SER A 103 0.62 -8.32 4.24
C SER A 103 -0.25 -9.55 3.94
N ILE A 104 -1.44 -9.36 3.37
CA ILE A 104 -2.33 -10.46 3.00
C ILE A 104 -1.71 -11.31 1.89
N ASN A 105 -1.12 -10.69 0.87
CA ASN A 105 -0.50 -11.43 -0.22
C ASN A 105 0.66 -12.29 0.28
N ALA A 106 1.46 -11.80 1.23
CA ALA A 106 2.51 -12.59 1.89
C ALA A 106 1.95 -13.88 2.53
N LEU A 107 0.89 -13.76 3.32
CA LEU A 107 0.22 -14.90 3.95
C LEU A 107 -0.33 -15.89 2.90
N LEU A 108 -0.93 -15.39 1.82
CA LEU A 108 -1.48 -16.25 0.77
C LEU A 108 -0.37 -16.98 -0.01
N ILE A 109 0.81 -16.36 -0.17
CA ILE A 109 2.00 -16.99 -0.75
C ILE A 109 2.47 -18.14 0.15
N GLU A 110 2.57 -17.92 1.46
CA GLU A 110 2.95 -18.96 2.44
C GLU A 110 1.96 -20.13 2.47
N GLN A 111 0.67 -19.85 2.24
CA GLN A 111 -0.37 -20.87 2.10
C GLN A 111 -0.30 -21.63 0.75
N GLY A 112 0.63 -21.27 -0.13
CA GLY A 112 0.83 -21.93 -1.42
C GLY A 112 -0.24 -21.62 -2.46
N LEU A 113 -1.02 -20.54 -2.31
CA LEU A 113 -2.06 -20.20 -3.27
C LEU A 113 -1.47 -19.74 -4.60
N SER A 114 -2.13 -20.15 -5.69
CA SER A 114 -1.77 -19.72 -7.03
C SER A 114 -1.92 -18.21 -7.19
N GLN A 115 -1.11 -17.61 -8.06
CA GLN A 115 -1.16 -16.18 -8.34
C GLN A 115 -2.56 -15.69 -8.73
N LYS A 116 -3.27 -16.51 -9.52
CA LYS A 116 -4.64 -16.24 -9.96
C LYS A 116 -5.62 -16.19 -8.79
N ASP A 117 -5.54 -17.15 -7.88
CA ASP A 117 -6.44 -17.22 -6.72
C ASP A 117 -6.16 -16.08 -5.75
N ARG A 118 -4.88 -15.75 -5.56
CA ARG A 118 -4.44 -14.59 -4.76
C ARG A 118 -5.02 -13.29 -5.32
N LEU A 119 -4.92 -13.07 -6.63
CA LEU A 119 -5.48 -11.88 -7.28
C LEU A 119 -6.98 -11.72 -7.00
N ILE A 120 -7.76 -12.80 -7.11
CA ILE A 120 -9.21 -12.77 -6.85
C ILE A 120 -9.49 -12.41 -5.40
N GLN A 121 -8.76 -13.00 -4.45
CA GLN A 121 -8.93 -12.68 -3.02
C GLN A 121 -8.52 -11.24 -2.71
N LEU A 122 -7.38 -10.80 -3.22
CA LEU A 122 -6.88 -9.44 -3.02
C LEU A 122 -7.84 -8.39 -3.59
N ASN A 123 -8.43 -8.63 -4.76
CA ASN A 123 -9.44 -7.73 -5.31
C ASN A 123 -10.71 -7.64 -4.44
N LYS A 124 -11.19 -8.78 -3.90
CA LYS A 124 -12.32 -8.79 -2.95
C LYS A 124 -12.00 -7.99 -1.68
N VAL A 125 -10.79 -8.17 -1.16
CA VAL A 125 -10.28 -7.41 0.00
C VAL A 125 -10.23 -5.91 -0.33
N ALA A 126 -9.65 -5.54 -1.47
CA ALA A 126 -9.53 -4.16 -1.93
C ALA A 126 -10.90 -3.47 -2.01
N ILE A 127 -11.87 -4.11 -2.67
CA ILE A 127 -13.25 -3.60 -2.79
C ILE A 127 -13.88 -3.41 -1.41
N THR A 128 -13.73 -4.39 -0.52
CA THR A 128 -14.33 -4.34 0.82
C THR A 128 -13.73 -3.22 1.66
N GLN A 129 -12.40 -3.09 1.67
CA GLN A 129 -11.72 -2.07 2.46
C GLN A 129 -11.96 -0.67 1.89
N MET A 130 -11.92 -0.49 0.57
CA MET A 130 -12.26 0.80 -0.06
C MET A 130 -13.69 1.22 0.26
N LYS A 131 -14.67 0.28 0.21
CA LYS A 131 -16.04 0.58 0.63
C LYS A 131 -16.09 1.04 2.08
N SER A 132 -15.43 0.34 2.99
CA SER A 132 -15.43 0.72 4.42
C SER A 132 -14.76 2.07 4.67
N LEU A 133 -13.62 2.35 4.05
CA LEU A 133 -12.90 3.62 4.21
C LEU A 133 -13.68 4.80 3.64
N LEU A 134 -14.31 4.63 2.48
CA LEU A 134 -15.13 5.68 1.86
C LEU A 134 -16.47 5.86 2.57
N SER A 135 -17.06 4.79 3.12
CA SER A 135 -18.31 4.86 3.90
C SER A 135 -18.09 5.47 5.29
N ASN A 136 -16.89 5.33 5.84
CA ASN A 136 -16.49 5.92 7.12
C ASN A 136 -15.98 7.36 7.01
N TYR A 137 -16.03 7.99 5.83
CA TYR A 137 -15.93 9.45 5.74
C TYR A 137 -17.27 9.99 6.22
N PRO A 138 -17.41 10.51 7.46
CA PRO A 138 -18.60 11.29 7.77
C PRO A 138 -18.64 12.39 6.73
N LEU A 139 -19.78 12.52 6.02
CA LEU A 139 -20.15 13.64 5.16
C LEU A 139 -19.47 14.90 5.69
N LYS A 140 -18.26 15.19 5.18
CA LYS A 140 -17.38 16.18 5.79
C LYS A 140 -17.89 17.50 5.27
N LYS A 141 -18.96 17.96 5.90
CA LYS A 141 -19.64 19.25 5.76
C LYS A 141 -19.63 19.72 4.31
N LEU A 142 -20.72 19.45 3.60
CA LEU A 142 -21.31 20.47 2.75
C LEU A 142 -21.49 21.70 3.65
N LYS A 143 -20.48 22.57 3.69
CA LYS A 143 -20.61 23.90 4.21
C LYS A 143 -21.41 24.65 3.17
N GLU A 144 -22.66 24.94 3.54
CA GLU A 144 -23.31 26.20 3.16
C GLU A 144 -22.40 27.40 3.49
#